data_AF-A0A9D2B9T9-F1
#
_entry.id   AF-A0A9D2B9T9-F1
#
_cell.length_a   1.000
_cell.length_b   1.000
_cell.length_c   1.000
_cell.angle_alpha   90.00
_cell.angle_beta   90.00
_cell.angle_gamma   90.00
#
_symmetry.space_group_name_H-M   'P 1'
#
loop_
_entity.id
_entity.type
_entity.pdbx_description
1 polymer ?
#
loop_
_entity_poly.entity_id
_entity_poly.type
_entity_poly.pdbx_seq_one_letter_code
_entity_poly.pdbx_strand_id
1 'polypeptide(L)'
;MSENKIWDMEVVLDHEVFDYVKYSVNSWREWIAKVMNEIEKVELKEIKLLTYFSILEMMAQEYENFPSNGLQGSFAKFVLEFQDKYDFLEATDPVTLFYRVEDIVASTVNLNNLIDGEIYYPNSKIILDKVCEIKNELIKQKGNEYTAKKLKQHRYVELLYRMRCRLSHEFSAPHISFSNVIEGPSYINCSRQYVSNGRLVSDNVWQLRFPVKFVKDLCMNCFENYLDYCLRERIPPDKNNGLDRLCELSWYSH
;
A
#
# COMPACT_ATOMS: atom_id res chain seq x y z
N MET A 1 -41.99 15.11 10.84
CA MET A 1 -42.29 13.71 10.51
C MET A 1 -42.31 13.63 9.00
N SER A 2 -41.16 13.42 8.36
CA SER A 2 -41.09 13.20 6.92
C SER A 2 -41.27 11.72 6.68
N GLU A 3 -42.36 11.37 6.01
CA GLU A 3 -42.71 10.02 5.59
C GLU A 3 -41.54 9.37 4.84
N ASN A 4 -41.17 8.17 5.29
CA ASN A 4 -40.18 7.31 4.65
C ASN A 4 -40.55 7.15 3.17
N LYS A 5 -39.71 7.66 2.26
CA LYS A 5 -39.69 7.20 0.87
C LYS A 5 -39.19 5.76 0.87
N ILE A 6 -40.11 4.82 0.99
CA ILE A 6 -39.88 3.43 0.60
C ILE A 6 -39.75 3.49 -0.93
N TRP A 7 -38.53 3.28 -1.43
CA TRP A 7 -38.29 3.07 -2.85
C TRP A 7 -39.06 1.80 -3.27
N ASP A 8 -39.60 1.75 -4.49
CA ASP A 8 -40.24 0.55 -5.04
C ASP A 8 -39.20 -0.58 -5.08
N MET A 9 -39.19 -1.41 -4.03
CA MET A 9 -38.28 -2.54 -3.88
C MET A 9 -39.02 -3.80 -4.32
N GLU A 10 -38.46 -4.49 -5.31
CA GLU A 10 -38.94 -5.79 -5.77
C GLU A 10 -38.21 -6.91 -5.04
N VAL A 11 -38.96 -7.86 -4.47
CA VAL A 11 -38.38 -9.09 -3.90
C VAL A 11 -38.11 -10.05 -5.05
N VAL A 12 -36.82 -10.30 -5.33
CA VAL A 12 -36.39 -11.09 -6.50
C VAL A 12 -36.42 -12.61 -6.22
N LEU A 13 -36.34 -13.04 -4.95
CA LEU A 13 -36.35 -14.45 -4.54
C LEU A 13 -37.04 -14.59 -3.16
N ASP A 14 -38.10 -15.40 -3.07
CA ASP A 14 -38.96 -15.51 -1.86
C ASP A 14 -39.12 -16.95 -1.34
N HIS A 15 -38.46 -17.94 -1.96
CA HIS A 15 -38.75 -19.36 -1.71
C HIS A 15 -37.57 -20.21 -1.18
N GLU A 16 -36.38 -19.63 -1.04
CA GLU A 16 -35.23 -20.28 -0.39
C GLU A 16 -34.46 -19.26 0.46
N VAL A 17 -33.84 -19.72 1.55
CA VAL A 17 -32.85 -18.91 2.29
C VAL A 17 -31.64 -18.76 1.38
N PHE A 18 -31.61 -17.69 0.59
CA PHE A 18 -30.49 -17.36 -0.28
C PHE A 18 -29.27 -17.03 0.59
N ASP A 19 -28.24 -17.87 0.54
CA ASP A 19 -26.96 -17.59 1.18
C ASP A 19 -26.21 -16.53 0.36
N TYR A 20 -26.67 -15.28 0.50
CA TYR A 20 -26.14 -14.12 -0.22
C TYR A 20 -24.64 -13.96 0.01
N VAL A 21 -24.16 -14.22 1.23
CA VAL A 21 -22.75 -14.07 1.57
C VAL A 21 -21.91 -15.05 0.77
N LYS A 22 -22.28 -16.34 0.76
CA LYS A 22 -21.55 -17.35 -0.02
C LYS A 22 -21.60 -17.07 -1.51
N TYR A 23 -22.77 -16.66 -2.02
CA TYR A 23 -22.93 -16.26 -3.41
C TYR A 23 -22.04 -15.06 -3.78
N SER A 24 -22.06 -13.99 -2.98
CA SER A 24 -21.30 -12.76 -3.22
C SER A 24 -19.80 -13.03 -3.16
N VAL A 25 -19.32 -13.80 -2.17
CA VAL A 25 -17.90 -14.18 -2.08
C VAL A 25 -17.44 -14.98 -3.30
N ASN A 26 -18.22 -15.97 -3.75
CA ASN A 26 -17.87 -16.72 -4.97
C ASN A 26 -17.85 -15.82 -6.20
N SER A 27 -18.80 -14.90 -6.31
CA SER A 27 -18.84 -13.92 -7.42
C SER A 27 -17.61 -13.01 -7.41
N TRP A 28 -17.16 -12.56 -6.24
CA TRP A 28 -15.93 -11.76 -6.10
C TRP A 28 -14.67 -12.56 -6.46
N ARG A 29 -14.60 -13.85 -6.12
CA ARG A 29 -13.50 -14.75 -6.52
C ARG A 29 -13.43 -14.91 -8.05
N GLU A 30 -14.56 -15.12 -8.71
CA GLU A 30 -14.62 -15.20 -10.16
C GLU A 30 -14.23 -13.87 -10.82
N TRP A 31 -14.72 -12.75 -10.26
CA TRP A 31 -14.39 -11.42 -10.73
C TRP A 31 -12.90 -11.13 -10.62
N ILE A 32 -12.27 -11.35 -9.45
CA ILE A 32 -10.85 -11.03 -9.26
C ILE A 32 -9.96 -11.91 -10.14
N ALA A 33 -10.30 -13.19 -10.32
CA ALA A 33 -9.56 -14.08 -11.21
C ALA A 33 -9.56 -13.56 -12.66
N LYS A 34 -10.72 -13.10 -13.15
CA LYS A 34 -10.84 -12.47 -14.46
C LYS A 34 -10.04 -11.17 -14.54
N VAL A 35 -10.20 -10.27 -13.56
CA VAL A 35 -9.52 -8.97 -13.53
C VAL A 35 -8.00 -9.13 -13.51
N MET A 36 -7.48 -10.02 -12.66
CA MET A 36 -6.04 -10.30 -12.58
C MET A 36 -5.48 -10.84 -13.90
N ASN A 37 -6.23 -11.70 -14.59
CA ASN A 37 -5.85 -12.18 -15.91
C ASN A 37 -5.78 -11.05 -16.95
N GLU A 38 -6.68 -10.06 -16.90
CA GLU A 38 -6.62 -8.90 -17.81
C GLU A 38 -5.46 -7.96 -17.46
N ILE A 39 -5.20 -7.70 -16.18
CA ILE A 39 -4.08 -6.86 -15.73
C ILE A 39 -2.74 -7.44 -16.23
N GLU A 40 -2.59 -8.76 -16.20
CA GLU A 40 -1.34 -9.38 -16.62
C GLU A 40 -1.01 -9.21 -18.10
N LYS A 41 -2.02 -9.00 -18.94
CA LYS A 41 -1.84 -8.72 -20.38
C LYS A 41 -1.34 -7.30 -20.66
N VAL A 42 -1.46 -6.38 -19.70
CA VAL A 42 -0.99 -5.01 -19.86
C VAL A 42 0.53 -4.98 -19.87
N GLU A 43 1.17 -4.34 -20.85
CA GLU A 43 2.65 -4.28 -20.88
C GLU A 43 3.22 -3.24 -19.90
N LEU A 44 2.52 -2.12 -19.74
CA LEU A 44 2.95 -1.01 -18.88
C LEU A 44 2.80 -1.36 -17.40
N LYS A 45 3.95 -1.39 -16.71
CA LYS A 45 4.05 -1.80 -15.30
C LYS A 45 3.35 -0.80 -14.37
N GLU A 46 3.39 0.48 -14.70
CA GLU A 46 2.71 1.56 -13.97
C GLU A 46 1.20 1.33 -13.95
N ILE A 47 0.62 0.92 -15.08
CA ILE A 47 -0.80 0.62 -15.18
C ILE A 47 -1.13 -0.61 -14.34
N LYS A 48 -0.32 -1.68 -14.40
CA LYS A 48 -0.51 -2.86 -13.53
C LYS A 48 -0.53 -2.46 -12.05
N LEU A 49 0.47 -1.69 -11.63
CA LEU A 49 0.60 -1.23 -10.24
C LEU A 49 -0.59 -0.39 -9.80
N LEU A 50 -1.01 0.58 -10.64
CA LEU A 50 -2.19 1.40 -10.35
C LEU A 50 -3.43 0.53 -10.17
N THR A 51 -3.65 -0.46 -11.04
CA THR A 51 -4.82 -1.33 -10.90
C THR A 51 -4.77 -2.19 -9.63
N TYR A 52 -3.62 -2.76 -9.27
CA TYR A 52 -3.47 -3.51 -8.01
C TYR A 52 -3.74 -2.62 -6.78
N PHE A 53 -3.23 -1.39 -6.79
CA PHE A 53 -3.50 -0.44 -5.72
C PHE A 53 -4.97 -0.03 -5.67
N SER A 54 -5.62 0.19 -6.81
CA SER A 54 -7.05 0.50 -6.86
C SER A 54 -7.90 -0.63 -6.25
N ILE A 55 -7.55 -1.89 -6.49
CA ILE A 55 -8.26 -3.05 -5.89
C ILE A 55 -8.07 -3.06 -4.36
N LEU A 56 -6.84 -2.85 -3.88
CA LEU A 56 -6.56 -2.75 -2.44
C LEU A 56 -7.33 -1.59 -1.78
N GLU A 57 -7.34 -0.41 -2.42
CA GLU A 57 -8.06 0.77 -1.92
C GLU A 57 -9.57 0.58 -1.92
N MET A 58 -10.12 -0.07 -2.94
CA MET A 58 -11.54 -0.42 -3.01
C MET A 58 -11.93 -1.28 -1.81
N MET A 59 -11.19 -2.35 -1.53
CA MET A 59 -11.46 -3.19 -0.36
C MET A 59 -11.23 -2.48 0.97
N ALA A 60 -10.19 -1.65 1.07
CA ALA A 60 -9.93 -0.89 2.29
C ALA A 60 -11.06 0.11 2.60
N GLN A 61 -11.61 0.76 1.57
CA GLN A 61 -12.76 1.65 1.72
C GLN A 61 -14.03 0.87 2.09
N GLU A 62 -14.29 -0.25 1.42
CA GLU A 62 -15.42 -1.11 1.73
C GLU A 62 -15.35 -1.65 3.19
N TYR A 63 -14.17 -2.08 3.63
CA TYR A 63 -13.97 -2.56 4.99
C TYR A 63 -14.23 -1.47 6.05
N GLU A 64 -13.74 -0.25 5.80
CA GLU A 64 -13.85 0.91 6.70
C GLU A 64 -15.11 1.77 6.48
N ASN A 65 -16.09 1.29 5.72
CA ASN A 65 -17.37 1.96 5.44
C ASN A 65 -17.21 3.33 4.75
N PHE A 66 -16.41 3.39 3.68
CA PHE A 66 -16.17 4.57 2.84
C PHE A 66 -15.79 5.84 3.63
N PRO A 67 -14.63 5.82 4.33
CA PRO A 67 -14.20 6.95 5.13
C PRO A 67 -13.89 8.18 4.25
N SER A 68 -14.39 9.34 4.65
CA SER A 68 -14.20 10.61 3.91
C SER A 68 -12.82 11.24 4.12
N ASN A 69 -12.09 10.83 5.16
CA ASN A 69 -10.74 11.29 5.46
C ASN A 69 -9.87 10.14 5.94
N GLY A 70 -8.56 10.36 6.03
CA GLY A 70 -7.65 9.35 6.58
C GLY A 70 -7.48 8.11 5.70
N LEU A 71 -7.71 8.19 4.38
CA LEU A 71 -7.60 7.10 3.41
C LEU A 71 -6.28 6.31 3.53
N GLN A 72 -5.17 7.01 3.77
CA GLN A 72 -3.88 6.35 4.02
C GLN A 72 -3.92 5.41 5.25
N GLY A 73 -4.58 5.85 6.33
CA GLY A 73 -4.74 5.07 7.55
C GLY A 73 -5.63 3.85 7.32
N SER A 74 -6.74 4.03 6.61
CA SER A 74 -7.66 2.94 6.22
C SER A 74 -6.97 1.91 5.33
N PHE A 75 -6.22 2.35 4.31
CA PHE A 75 -5.40 1.49 3.48
C PHE A 75 -4.39 0.70 4.32
N ALA A 76 -3.62 1.39 5.17
CA ALA A 76 -2.59 0.74 5.97
C ALA A 76 -3.18 -0.28 6.95
N LYS A 77 -4.29 0.08 7.61
CA LYS A 77 -5.01 -0.83 8.51
C LYS A 77 -5.51 -2.07 7.77
N PHE A 78 -6.18 -1.89 6.63
CA PHE A 78 -6.68 -2.99 5.82
C PHE A 78 -5.55 -3.92 5.37
N VAL A 79 -4.47 -3.36 4.82
CA VAL A 79 -3.34 -4.17 4.36
C VAL A 79 -2.75 -4.97 5.51
N LEU A 80 -2.49 -4.36 6.66
CA LEU A 80 -1.93 -5.07 7.82
C LEU A 80 -2.87 -6.12 8.41
N GLU A 81 -4.18 -5.90 8.37
CA GLU A 81 -5.20 -6.84 8.86
C GLU A 81 -5.27 -8.10 7.99
N PHE A 82 -5.23 -7.94 6.67
CA PHE A 82 -5.51 -9.04 5.73
C PHE A 82 -4.30 -9.63 5.03
N GLN A 83 -3.11 -9.03 5.13
CA GLN A 83 -1.87 -9.70 4.69
C GLN A 83 -1.35 -10.64 5.79
N ASP A 84 -0.84 -11.81 5.41
CA ASP A 84 -0.25 -12.78 6.36
C ASP A 84 1.14 -13.27 5.95
N LYS A 85 1.73 -12.68 4.90
CA LYS A 85 3.01 -13.12 4.30
C LYS A 85 4.19 -12.20 4.59
N TYR A 86 3.93 -10.95 4.94
CA TYR A 86 4.92 -9.87 4.88
C TYR A 86 4.99 -9.10 6.21
N ASP A 87 5.59 -9.74 7.20
CA ASP A 87 5.86 -9.20 8.54
C ASP A 87 6.57 -7.83 8.53
N PHE A 88 7.47 -7.61 7.58
CA PHE A 88 8.22 -6.36 7.46
C PHE A 88 7.32 -5.14 7.16
N LEU A 89 6.06 -5.32 6.75
CA LEU A 89 5.18 -4.20 6.40
C LEU A 89 4.93 -3.22 7.56
N GLU A 90 4.99 -3.71 8.80
CA GLU A 90 4.91 -2.88 10.01
C GLU A 90 6.25 -2.26 10.43
N ALA A 91 7.36 -2.74 9.89
CA ALA A 91 8.68 -2.21 10.20
C ALA A 91 8.88 -0.84 9.55
N THR A 92 9.84 -0.07 10.07
CA THR A 92 10.25 1.21 9.49
C THR A 92 11.31 0.99 8.42
N ASP A 93 11.16 1.66 7.29
CA ASP A 93 12.17 1.75 6.25
C ASP A 93 13.23 2.82 6.62
N PRO A 94 14.51 2.44 6.77
CA PRO A 94 15.54 3.38 7.20
C PRO A 94 15.98 4.34 6.08
N VAL A 95 15.87 3.96 4.80
CA VAL A 95 16.42 4.75 3.68
C VAL A 95 15.56 6.00 3.43
N THR A 96 14.25 5.84 3.29
CA THR A 96 13.35 7.00 3.14
C THR A 96 13.24 7.80 4.42
N LEU A 97 13.36 7.16 5.60
CA LEU A 97 13.46 7.87 6.87
C LEU A 97 14.69 8.76 6.89
N PHE A 98 15.87 8.21 6.55
CA PHE A 98 17.12 8.96 6.50
C PHE A 98 16.98 10.20 5.62
N TYR A 99 16.52 10.07 4.37
CA TYR A 99 16.33 11.24 3.49
C TYR A 99 15.31 12.26 4.03
N ARG A 100 14.33 11.82 4.83
CA ARG A 100 13.35 12.73 5.44
C ARG A 100 13.93 13.53 6.60
N VAL A 101 14.95 13.01 7.28
CA VAL A 101 15.53 13.61 8.49
C VAL A 101 17.03 13.86 8.35
N GLU A 102 17.54 13.86 7.13
CA GLU A 102 18.97 13.95 6.82
C GLU A 102 19.59 15.21 7.43
N ASP A 103 18.87 16.33 7.37
CA ASP A 103 19.23 17.61 7.98
C ASP A 103 19.44 17.54 9.51
N ILE A 104 18.86 16.53 10.16
CA ILE A 104 18.93 16.34 11.61
C ILE A 104 20.03 15.34 11.98
N VAL A 105 20.23 14.28 11.19
CA VAL A 105 21.05 13.12 11.60
C VAL A 105 22.35 12.96 10.81
N ALA A 106 22.55 13.68 9.70
CA ALA A 106 23.67 13.45 8.78
C ALA A 106 25.08 13.66 9.38
N SER A 107 25.19 14.38 10.50
CA SER A 107 26.47 14.54 11.21
C SER A 107 26.93 13.25 11.91
N THR A 108 26.00 12.35 12.23
CA THR A 108 26.27 11.13 13.01
C THR A 108 25.94 9.87 12.22
N VAL A 109 24.88 9.89 11.42
CA VAL A 109 24.33 8.75 10.69
C VAL A 109 24.48 8.98 9.19
N ASN A 110 24.86 7.94 8.46
CA ASN A 110 24.89 7.94 6.99
C ASN A 110 24.50 6.57 6.43
N LEU A 111 24.36 6.49 5.10
CA LEU A 111 24.02 5.25 4.40
C LEU A 111 25.25 4.52 3.80
N ASN A 112 26.48 4.95 4.13
CA ASN A 112 27.70 4.40 3.51
C ASN A 112 27.97 2.94 3.88
N ASN A 113 27.35 2.42 4.93
CA ASN A 113 27.42 0.99 5.28
C ASN A 113 26.79 0.10 4.20
N LEU A 114 25.87 0.64 3.40
CA LEU A 114 25.28 -0.06 2.26
C LEU A 114 26.27 0.02 1.09
N ILE A 115 26.89 -1.11 0.76
CA ILE A 115 27.90 -1.26 -0.30
C ILE A 115 27.24 -1.09 -1.67
N ASP A 116 27.83 -0.26 -2.54
CA ASP A 116 27.37 -0.04 -3.90
C ASP A 116 27.41 -1.34 -4.74
N GLY A 117 26.39 -1.55 -5.57
CA GLY A 117 26.19 -2.78 -6.34
C GLY A 117 25.53 -3.95 -5.60
N GLU A 118 25.42 -3.90 -4.27
CA GLU A 118 24.73 -4.92 -3.48
C GLU A 118 23.20 -4.70 -3.44
N ILE A 119 22.46 -5.79 -3.20
CA ILE A 119 21.00 -5.77 -3.01
C ILE A 119 20.71 -6.10 -1.55
N TYR A 120 19.99 -5.21 -0.86
CA TYR A 120 19.52 -5.46 0.50
C TYR A 120 18.01 -5.68 0.54
N TYR A 121 17.53 -6.44 1.51
CA TYR A 121 16.10 -6.71 1.73
C TYR A 121 15.65 -6.10 3.06
N PRO A 122 14.34 -5.81 3.24
CA PRO A 122 13.78 -5.24 4.47
C PRO A 122 14.23 -5.94 5.77
N ASN A 123 14.34 -7.27 5.74
CA ASN A 123 14.70 -8.09 6.90
C ASN A 123 16.23 -8.28 7.06
N SER A 124 17.05 -7.63 6.25
CA SER A 124 18.51 -7.72 6.37
C SER A 124 18.98 -7.05 7.65
N LYS A 125 19.89 -7.69 8.39
CA LYS A 125 20.43 -7.15 9.65
C LYS A 125 20.91 -5.70 9.52
N ILE A 126 21.62 -5.37 8.44
CA ILE A 126 22.13 -4.02 8.19
C ILE A 126 21.01 -2.96 8.05
N ILE A 127 19.86 -3.34 7.50
CA ILE A 127 18.68 -2.46 7.37
C ILE A 127 18.07 -2.24 8.75
N LEU A 128 17.89 -3.31 9.53
CA LEU A 128 17.36 -3.23 10.90
C LEU A 128 18.26 -2.41 11.82
N ASP A 129 19.58 -2.65 11.78
CA ASP A 129 20.58 -1.89 12.55
C ASP A 129 20.53 -0.39 12.19
N LYS A 130 20.33 -0.06 10.90
CA LYS A 130 20.21 1.34 10.45
C LYS A 130 18.95 2.03 10.98
N VAL A 131 17.83 1.32 11.11
CA VAL A 131 16.62 1.87 11.76
C VAL A 131 16.93 2.24 13.22
N CYS A 132 17.62 1.37 13.95
CA CYS A 132 18.02 1.63 15.33
C CYS A 132 18.96 2.83 15.45
N GLU A 133 19.93 2.95 14.55
CA GLU A 133 20.88 4.07 14.51
C GLU A 133 20.17 5.41 14.30
N ILE A 134 19.32 5.51 13.28
CA ILE A 134 18.55 6.74 12.98
C ILE A 134 17.60 7.06 14.14
N LYS A 135 16.90 6.04 14.69
CA LYS A 135 15.99 6.22 15.84
C LYS A 135 16.71 6.81 17.05
N ASN A 136 17.87 6.25 17.41
CA ASN A 136 18.63 6.70 18.57
C ASN A 136 19.10 8.15 18.41
N GLU A 137 19.54 8.52 17.21
CA GLU A 137 19.95 9.90 16.94
C GLU A 137 18.77 10.87 16.94
N LEU A 138 17.64 10.48 16.35
CA LEU A 138 16.41 11.29 16.38
C LEU A 138 15.90 11.53 17.81
N ILE A 139 15.97 10.53 18.68
CA ILE A 139 15.57 10.68 20.09
C ILE A 139 16.46 11.72 20.78
N LYS A 140 17.78 11.68 20.56
CA LYS A 140 18.71 12.66 21.12
C LYS A 140 18.44 14.08 20.63
N GLN A 141 18.16 14.24 19.32
CA GLN A 141 18.06 15.56 18.68
C GLN A 141 16.67 16.20 18.79
N LYS A 142 15.59 15.39 18.78
CA LYS A 142 14.19 15.87 18.68
C LYS A 142 13.23 15.25 19.68
N GLY A 143 13.68 14.27 20.47
CA GLY A 143 12.86 13.60 21.48
C GLY A 143 11.97 12.47 20.95
N ASN A 144 11.33 11.76 21.89
CA ASN A 144 10.59 10.52 21.61
C ASN A 144 9.34 10.73 20.75
N GLU A 145 8.56 11.78 21.00
CA GLU A 145 7.29 12.01 20.31
C GLU A 145 7.50 12.28 18.81
N TYR A 146 8.44 13.19 18.49
CA TYR A 146 8.82 13.46 17.09
C TYR A 146 9.31 12.19 16.41
N THR A 147 10.17 11.42 17.09
CA THR A 147 10.73 10.18 16.56
C THR A 147 9.64 9.16 16.27
N ALA A 148 8.73 8.91 17.21
CA ALA A 148 7.63 7.96 17.04
C ALA A 148 6.74 8.33 15.83
N LYS A 149 6.44 9.62 15.68
CA LYS A 149 5.70 10.13 14.51
C LYS A 149 6.44 9.86 13.20
N LYS A 150 7.75 10.11 13.14
CA LYS A 150 8.56 9.86 11.93
C LYS A 150 8.68 8.37 11.61
N LEU A 151 8.95 7.53 12.60
CA LEU A 151 9.02 6.08 12.41
C LEU A 151 7.72 5.52 11.84
N LYS A 152 6.57 5.93 12.39
CA LYS A 152 5.25 5.54 11.88
C LYS A 152 5.04 5.99 10.43
N GLN A 153 5.40 7.25 10.11
CA GLN A 153 5.27 7.81 8.77
C GLN A 153 6.15 7.13 7.71
N HIS A 154 7.16 6.35 8.11
CA HIS A 154 8.10 5.65 7.25
C HIS A 154 8.03 4.14 7.40
N ARG A 155 6.94 3.61 7.96
CA ARG A 155 6.65 2.19 7.87
C ARG A 155 6.38 1.77 6.42
N TYR A 156 6.73 0.55 6.05
CA TYR A 156 6.63 0.11 4.64
C TYR A 156 5.19 0.17 4.12
N VAL A 157 4.19 -0.15 4.95
CA VAL A 157 2.78 -0.05 4.55
C VAL A 157 2.34 1.39 4.25
N GLU A 158 2.80 2.38 5.03
CA GLU A 158 2.59 3.79 4.72
C GLU A 158 3.31 4.22 3.44
N LEU A 159 4.48 3.66 3.16
CA LEU A 159 5.23 3.93 1.93
C LEU A 159 4.58 3.31 0.69
N LEU A 160 3.92 2.16 0.80
CA LEU A 160 3.12 1.58 -0.28
C LEU A 160 2.00 2.53 -0.72
N TYR A 161 1.26 3.11 0.24
CA TYR A 161 0.25 4.11 -0.08
C TYR A 161 0.85 5.36 -0.74
N ARG A 162 2.01 5.83 -0.28
CA ARG A 162 2.71 6.96 -0.91
C ARG A 162 3.20 6.64 -2.32
N MET A 163 3.65 5.41 -2.56
CA MET A 163 4.03 4.93 -3.89
C MET A 163 2.82 4.96 -4.83
N ARG A 164 1.64 4.52 -4.38
CA ARG A 164 0.38 4.67 -5.12
C ARG A 164 0.14 6.13 -5.48
N CYS A 165 0.14 7.05 -4.50
CA CYS A 165 -0.11 8.47 -4.77
C CYS A 165 0.87 9.03 -5.80
N ARG A 166 2.15 8.69 -5.66
CA ARG A 166 3.18 9.12 -6.60
C ARG A 166 2.95 8.59 -8.00
N LEU A 167 2.64 7.29 -8.15
CA LEU A 167 2.29 6.68 -9.42
C LEU A 167 1.11 7.38 -10.09
N SER A 168 0.07 7.73 -9.33
CA SER A 168 -1.10 8.42 -9.88
C SER A 168 -0.81 9.86 -10.31
N HIS A 169 0.06 10.59 -9.60
CA HIS A 169 0.34 12.00 -9.89
C HIS A 169 1.47 12.22 -10.90
N GLU A 170 2.52 11.41 -10.83
CA GLU A 170 3.72 11.57 -11.65
C GLU A 170 3.74 10.62 -12.86
N PHE A 171 2.84 9.62 -12.89
CA PHE A 171 2.80 8.51 -13.87
C PHE A 171 4.18 7.93 -14.21
N SER A 172 5.06 8.02 -13.23
CA SER A 172 6.43 7.55 -13.27
C SER A 172 6.67 6.92 -11.91
N ALA A 173 6.95 5.62 -11.92
CA ALA A 173 7.69 5.04 -10.82
C ALA A 173 9.15 5.29 -11.16
N PRO A 174 9.85 6.18 -10.46
CA PRO A 174 11.28 6.02 -10.48
C PRO A 174 11.52 4.60 -9.93
N HIS A 175 12.50 3.87 -10.48
CA HIS A 175 12.93 2.57 -9.93
C HIS A 175 12.15 1.34 -10.41
N ILE A 176 11.47 1.43 -11.56
CA ILE A 176 11.28 0.24 -12.40
C ILE A 176 12.62 -0.08 -13.08
N SER A 177 13.51 -0.76 -12.36
CA SER A 177 14.70 -1.33 -12.99
C SER A 177 14.28 -2.31 -14.08
N PHE A 178 14.97 -2.25 -15.22
CA PHE A 178 14.89 -3.21 -16.33
C PHE A 178 15.33 -4.63 -15.93
N SER A 179 15.88 -4.82 -14.72
CA SER A 179 16.23 -6.16 -14.25
C SER A 179 14.99 -6.91 -13.76
N ASN A 180 14.65 -7.97 -14.50
CA ASN A 180 13.56 -8.91 -14.23
C ASN A 180 13.88 -9.91 -13.10
N VAL A 181 14.99 -9.74 -12.37
CA VAL A 181 15.54 -10.80 -11.50
C VAL A 181 15.13 -10.66 -10.05
N ILE A 182 14.79 -9.46 -9.58
CA ILE A 182 14.49 -9.24 -8.15
C ILE A 182 12.98 -9.34 -7.93
N GLU A 183 12.56 -10.43 -7.28
CA GLU A 183 11.14 -10.73 -7.06
C GLU A 183 10.54 -10.03 -5.83
N GLY A 184 11.37 -9.68 -4.84
CA GLY A 184 10.94 -9.10 -3.55
C GLY A 184 11.30 -7.63 -3.35
N PRO A 185 10.67 -6.95 -2.37
CA PRO A 185 11.04 -5.60 -1.97
C PRO A 185 12.51 -5.52 -1.58
N SER A 186 13.20 -4.51 -2.09
CA SER A 186 14.66 -4.46 -2.01
C SER A 186 15.20 -3.03 -2.07
N TYR A 187 16.43 -2.88 -1.64
CA TYR A 187 17.22 -1.68 -1.76
C TYR A 187 18.26 -1.85 -2.84
N ILE A 188 18.34 -0.86 -3.71
CA ILE A 188 19.35 -0.78 -4.76
C ILE A 188 19.99 0.61 -4.74
N ASN A 189 21.26 0.66 -5.11
CA ASN A 189 21.93 1.93 -5.38
C ASN A 189 21.62 2.35 -6.82
N CYS A 190 21.20 3.60 -7.00
CA CYS A 190 20.89 4.16 -8.30
C CYS A 190 21.60 5.49 -8.50
N SER A 191 22.28 5.60 -9.64
CA SER A 191 22.75 6.89 -10.13
C SER A 191 21.58 7.72 -10.62
N ARG A 192 21.50 8.97 -10.18
CA ARG A 192 20.56 9.95 -10.74
C ARG A 192 21.33 11.17 -11.24
N GLN A 193 20.75 11.83 -12.22
CA GLN A 193 21.27 13.07 -12.79
C GLN A 193 20.20 14.15 -12.67
N TYR A 194 20.60 15.35 -12.26
CA TYR A 194 19.71 16.50 -12.14
C TYR A 194 20.48 17.81 -12.36
N VAL A 195 19.76 18.88 -12.65
CA VAL A 195 20.36 20.20 -12.83
C VAL A 195 20.36 20.94 -11.50
N SER A 196 21.55 21.39 -11.07
CA SER A 196 21.72 22.25 -9.90
C SER A 196 22.61 23.43 -10.27
N ASN A 197 22.14 24.65 -10.02
CA ASN A 197 22.84 25.90 -10.36
C ASN A 197 23.35 25.95 -11.81
N GLY A 198 22.50 25.50 -12.75
CA GLY A 198 22.82 25.46 -14.18
C GLY A 198 23.84 24.39 -14.60
N ARG A 199 24.25 23.50 -13.69
CA ARG A 199 25.17 22.40 -13.97
C ARG A 199 24.46 21.06 -13.86
N LEU A 200 24.81 20.13 -14.76
CA LEU A 200 24.43 18.74 -14.62
C LEU A 200 25.23 18.13 -13.47
N VAL A 201 24.53 17.66 -12.44
CA VAL A 201 25.10 16.97 -11.29
C VAL A 201 24.64 15.52 -11.35
N SER A 202 25.54 14.61 -10.98
CA SER A 202 25.24 13.20 -10.79
C SER A 202 25.56 12.83 -9.36
N ASP A 203 24.69 12.08 -8.72
CA ASP A 203 24.94 11.43 -7.44
C ASP A 203 24.36 10.01 -7.44
N ASN A 204 24.70 9.27 -6.40
CA ASN A 204 24.23 7.91 -6.16
C ASN A 204 23.35 7.92 -4.91
N VAL A 205 22.17 7.31 -5.01
CA VAL A 205 21.21 7.26 -3.91
C VAL A 205 20.70 5.84 -3.73
N TRP A 206 20.55 5.42 -2.48
CA TRP A 206 19.84 4.20 -2.12
C TRP A 206 18.35 4.39 -2.27
N GLN A 207 17.65 3.41 -2.83
CA GLN A 207 16.21 3.48 -3.08
C GLN A 207 15.54 2.18 -2.71
N LEU A 208 14.41 2.30 -2.01
CA LEU A 208 13.47 1.21 -1.78
C LEU A 208 12.66 0.95 -3.05
N ARG A 209 12.63 -0.30 -3.50
CA ARG A 209 11.87 -0.79 -4.65
C ARG A 209 10.82 -1.80 -4.19
N PHE A 210 9.59 -1.64 -4.67
CA PHE A 210 8.55 -2.65 -4.62
C PHE A 210 8.33 -3.24 -6.02
N PRO A 211 8.71 -4.49 -6.29
CA PRO A 211 8.45 -5.13 -7.57
C PRO A 211 6.95 -5.27 -7.87
N VAL A 212 6.57 -5.25 -9.15
CA VAL A 212 5.18 -5.44 -9.59
C VAL A 212 4.60 -6.77 -9.10
N LYS A 213 5.40 -7.85 -9.17
CA LYS A 213 5.03 -9.18 -8.66
C LYS A 213 4.68 -9.13 -7.17
N PHE A 214 5.51 -8.48 -6.37
CA PHE A 214 5.23 -8.31 -4.94
C PHE A 214 3.89 -7.58 -4.69
N VAL A 215 3.62 -6.48 -5.39
CA VAL A 215 2.35 -5.73 -5.19
C VAL A 215 1.14 -6.56 -5.62
N LYS A 216 1.26 -7.35 -6.69
CA LYS A 216 0.24 -8.32 -7.10
C LYS A 216 0.01 -9.36 -6.01
N ASP A 217 1.06 -9.99 -5.53
CA ASP A 217 0.99 -11.07 -4.55
C ASP A 217 0.41 -10.57 -3.23
N LEU A 218 0.76 -9.35 -2.82
CA LEU A 218 0.14 -8.64 -1.69
C LEU A 218 -1.34 -8.38 -1.93
N CYS A 219 -1.71 -7.86 -3.12
CA CYS A 219 -3.09 -7.59 -3.48
C CYS A 219 -3.96 -8.85 -3.38
N MET A 220 -3.52 -9.96 -3.99
CA MET A 220 -4.22 -11.24 -3.94
C MET A 220 -4.28 -11.82 -2.53
N ASN A 221 -3.20 -11.68 -1.75
CA ASN A 221 -3.17 -12.16 -0.38
C ASN A 221 -4.21 -11.45 0.49
N CYS A 222 -4.23 -10.11 0.45
CA CYS A 222 -5.25 -9.34 1.17
C CYS A 222 -6.67 -9.65 0.66
N PHE A 223 -6.84 -9.82 -0.65
CA PHE A 223 -8.15 -10.10 -1.26
C PHE A 223 -8.76 -11.41 -0.76
N GLU A 224 -8.01 -12.52 -0.87
CA GLU A 224 -8.51 -13.82 -0.43
C GLU A 224 -8.76 -13.86 1.08
N ASN A 225 -7.85 -13.28 1.88
CA ASN A 225 -8.01 -13.25 3.33
C ASN A 225 -9.19 -12.38 3.78
N TYR A 226 -9.49 -11.30 3.05
CA TYR A 226 -10.70 -10.50 3.27
C TYR A 226 -11.97 -11.29 2.95
N LEU A 227 -12.00 -12.05 1.85
CA LEU A 227 -13.15 -12.89 1.52
C LEU A 227 -13.37 -14.03 2.51
N ASP A 228 -12.29 -14.63 3.01
CA ASP A 228 -12.37 -15.66 4.05
C ASP A 228 -12.88 -15.08 5.37
N TYR A 229 -12.49 -13.85 5.71
CA TYR A 229 -13.07 -13.09 6.81
C TYR A 229 -14.58 -12.87 6.60
N CYS A 230 -15.00 -12.40 5.41
CA CYS A 230 -16.40 -12.21 5.06
C CYS A 230 -17.25 -13.49 5.21
N LEU A 231 -16.73 -14.63 4.74
CA LEU A 231 -17.38 -15.93 4.93
C LEU A 231 -17.51 -16.31 6.40
N ARG A 232 -16.44 -16.14 7.18
CA ARG A 232 -16.40 -16.50 8.60
C ARG A 232 -17.37 -15.65 9.43
N GLU A 233 -17.36 -14.34 9.22
CA GLU A 233 -18.19 -13.39 9.96
C GLU A 233 -19.62 -13.27 9.41
N ARG A 234 -19.93 -13.97 8.30
CA ARG A 234 -21.21 -13.88 7.57
C ARG A 234 -21.55 -12.46 7.13
N ILE A 235 -20.54 -11.74 6.64
CA ILE A 235 -20.67 -10.37 6.13
C ILE A 235 -20.43 -10.41 4.62
N PRO A 236 -21.34 -9.91 3.78
CA PRO A 236 -21.09 -9.82 2.36
C PRO A 236 -19.88 -8.89 2.08
N PRO A 237 -19.02 -9.21 1.09
CA PRO A 237 -17.87 -8.37 0.77
C PRO A 237 -18.27 -6.96 0.32
N ASP A 238 -19.49 -6.79 -0.19
CA ASP A 238 -20.15 -5.56 -0.62
C ASP A 238 -21.19 -5.03 0.40
N LYS A 239 -20.94 -5.22 1.70
CA LYS A 239 -21.88 -4.85 2.78
C LYS A 239 -22.42 -3.42 2.72
N ASN A 240 -21.66 -2.49 2.15
CA ASN A 240 -22.04 -1.08 2.05
C ASN A 240 -22.82 -0.76 0.76
N ASN A 241 -23.00 -1.74 -0.12
CA ASN A 241 -23.90 -1.70 -1.26
C ASN A 241 -25.34 -2.09 -0.85
N GLY A 242 -25.77 -1.58 0.31
CA GLY A 242 -27.06 -1.84 0.93
C GLY A 242 -28.03 -0.67 0.77
N LEU A 243 -29.11 -0.69 1.57
CA LEU A 243 -30.14 0.35 1.59
C LEU A 243 -29.61 1.75 1.91
N ASP A 244 -28.57 1.80 2.72
CA ASP A 244 -27.81 2.97 3.12
C ASP A 244 -26.92 3.53 2.00
N ARG A 245 -26.70 2.77 0.92
CA ARG A 245 -26.01 3.18 -0.32
C ARG A 245 -24.68 3.87 -0.03
N LEU A 246 -23.97 3.44 1.00
CA LEU A 246 -22.72 4.06 1.43
C LEU A 246 -21.67 3.99 0.31
N CYS A 247 -21.71 2.96 -0.53
CA CYS A 247 -20.89 2.87 -1.73
C CYS A 247 -21.09 4.05 -2.72
N GLU A 248 -22.29 4.62 -2.82
CA GLU A 248 -22.58 5.77 -3.67
C GLU A 248 -21.97 7.07 -3.12
N LEU A 249 -21.60 7.09 -1.84
CA LEU A 249 -20.90 8.22 -1.24
C LEU A 249 -19.44 8.33 -1.72
N SER A 250 -18.90 7.28 -2.34
CA SER A 250 -17.55 7.29 -2.91
C SER A 250 -17.32 8.35 -3.99
N TRP A 251 -18.40 8.87 -4.60
CA TRP A 251 -18.35 9.94 -5.59
C TRP A 251 -18.20 11.35 -4.99
N TYR A 252 -18.45 11.52 -3.69
CA TYR A 252 -18.49 12.83 -3.05
C TYR A 252 -17.21 13.08 -2.26
N SER A 253 -16.35 13.96 -2.78
CA SER A 253 -15.22 14.49 -2.01
C SER A 253 -15.75 15.46 -0.96
N HIS A 254 -15.47 15.21 0.32
CA HIS A 254 -15.67 16.18 1.40
C HIS A 254 -14.47 17.11 1.57
#